data_AF-A0AAU5JI54-F1
#
_entry.id   AF-A0AAU5JI54-F1
#
_cell.length_a   1.000
_cell.length_b   1.000
_cell.length_c   1.000
_cell.angle_alpha   90.00
_cell.angle_beta   90.00
_cell.angle_gamma   90.00
#
_symmetry.space_group_name_H-M   'P 1'
#
loop_
_entity.id
_entity.type
_entity.pdbx_description
1 polymer ?
#
loop_
_entity_poly.entity_id
_entity_poly.type
_entity_poly.pdbx_seq_one_letter_code
_entity_poly.pdbx_strand_id
1 'polypeptide(L)'
;MANPQLTAASFLSRSIEDEQRRFTQEAELLAEHAARIAANPPTGKRTASGDLTRLIQEAALLLKRAVTIEAGSEAIGLMGAETATTEK
;
A
#
# COMPACT_ATOMS: atom_id res chain seq x y z
N MET A 1 5.08 28.76 -21.43
CA MET A 1 4.98 27.39 -20.91
C MET A 1 4.07 27.44 -19.69
N ALA A 2 2.92 26.77 -19.72
CA ALA A 2 2.00 26.77 -18.59
C ALA A 2 2.66 26.04 -17.41
N ASN A 3 2.79 26.72 -16.28
CA ASN A 3 3.22 26.11 -15.03
C ASN A 3 2.18 25.01 -14.71
N PRO A 4 2.56 23.74 -14.51
CA PRO A 4 1.58 22.71 -14.18
C PRO A 4 0.87 23.14 -12.90
N GLN A 5 -0.41 23.52 -13.01
CA GLN A 5 -1.17 23.92 -11.83
C GLN A 5 -1.23 22.72 -10.89
N LEU A 6 -0.66 22.87 -9.70
CA LEU A 6 -0.72 21.89 -8.64
C LEU A 6 -2.17 21.82 -8.15
N THR A 7 -2.92 20.82 -8.62
CA THR A 7 -4.30 20.54 -8.21
C THR A 7 -4.33 19.51 -7.08
N ALA A 8 -5.42 19.49 -6.31
CA ALA A 8 -5.65 18.44 -5.30
C ALA A 8 -5.54 17.02 -5.91
N ALA A 9 -6.07 16.83 -7.12
CA ALA A 9 -5.94 15.58 -7.86
C ALA A 9 -4.47 15.23 -8.18
N SER A 10 -3.64 16.21 -8.57
CA SER A 10 -2.21 15.98 -8.84
C SER A 10 -1.42 15.62 -7.57
N PHE A 11 -1.76 16.21 -6.43
CA PHE A 11 -1.16 15.85 -5.14
C PHE A 11 -1.59 14.45 -4.69
N LEU A 12 -2.89 14.14 -4.82
CA LEU A 12 -3.41 12.83 -4.48
C LEU A 12 -2.80 11.74 -5.36
N SER A 13 -2.66 11.98 -6.67
CA SER A 13 -1.99 11.06 -7.60
C SER A 13 -0.56 10.74 -7.17
N ARG A 14 0.24 11.76 -6.85
CA ARG A 14 1.62 11.55 -6.34
C ARG A 14 1.63 10.79 -5.02
N SER A 15 0.70 11.10 -4.11
CA SER A 15 0.57 10.37 -2.86
C SER A 15 0.26 8.89 -3.09
N ILE A 16 -0.60 8.56 -4.06
CA ILE A 16 -0.95 7.18 -4.38
C ILE A 16 0.21 6.43 -5.05
N GLU A 17 0.97 7.09 -5.93
CA GLU A 17 2.19 6.52 -6.50
C GLU A 17 3.22 6.18 -5.41
N ASP A 18 3.39 7.06 -4.43
CA ASP A 18 4.27 6.82 -3.28
C ASP A 18 3.79 5.63 -2.44
N GLU A 19 2.48 5.53 -2.21
CA GLU A 19 1.85 4.42 -1.50
C GLU A 19 2.00 3.08 -2.25
N GLN A 20 1.87 3.07 -3.58
CA GLN A 20 2.11 1.88 -4.42
C GLN A 20 3.56 1.39 -4.33
N ARG A 21 4.53 2.32 -4.33
CA ARG A 21 5.94 1.95 -4.14
C ARG A 21 6.19 1.35 -2.77
N ARG A 22 5.62 1.94 -1.72
CA ARG A 22 5.72 1.42 -0.34
C ARG A 22 5.04 0.07 -0.20
N PHE A 23 3.87 -0.12 -0.80
CA PHE A 23 3.16 -1.39 -0.82
C PHE A 23 4.04 -2.51 -1.40
N THR A 24 4.71 -2.24 -2.52
CA THR A 24 5.61 -3.23 -3.14
C THR A 24 6.76 -3.61 -2.20
N GLN A 25 7.44 -2.62 -1.62
CA GLN A 25 8.54 -2.85 -0.68
C GLN A 25 8.10 -3.62 0.58
N GLU A 26 6.96 -3.26 1.16
CA GLU A 26 6.41 -3.95 2.32
C GLU A 26 5.97 -5.38 2.00
N ALA A 27 5.43 -5.62 0.80
CA ALA A 27 5.07 -6.95 0.33
C ALA A 27 6.30 -7.86 0.18
N GLU A 28 7.40 -7.33 -0.36
CA GLU A 28 8.67 -8.05 -0.47
C GLU A 28 9.22 -8.43 0.91
N LEU A 29 9.23 -7.48 1.86
CA LEU A 29 9.69 -7.72 3.23
C LEU A 29 8.84 -8.79 3.95
N LEU A 30 7.51 -8.74 3.78
CA LEU A 30 6.60 -9.75 4.31
C LEU A 30 6.90 -11.14 3.75
N ALA A 31 7.11 -11.22 2.43
CA ALA A 31 7.44 -12.49 1.76
C ALA A 31 8.77 -13.08 2.26
N GLU A 32 9.79 -12.23 2.41
CA GLU A 32 11.06 -12.65 3.01
C GLU A 32 10.89 -13.16 4.44
N HIS A 33 10.07 -12.48 5.25
CA HIS A 33 9.84 -12.86 6.63
C HIS A 33 9.09 -14.20 6.73
N ALA A 34 8.07 -14.40 5.89
CA ALA A 34 7.37 -15.67 5.77
C ALA A 34 8.33 -16.79 5.37
N ALA A 35 9.22 -16.55 4.40
CA ALA A 35 10.23 -17.51 3.97
C ALA A 35 11.21 -17.87 5.10
N ARG A 36 11.66 -16.87 5.89
CA ARG A 36 12.52 -17.10 7.06
C ARG A 36 11.86 -18.00 8.11
N ILE A 37 10.57 -17.78 8.40
CA ILE A 37 9.80 -18.60 9.33
C ILE A 37 9.62 -20.02 8.77
N ALA A 38 9.29 -20.16 7.49
CA ALA A 38 9.12 -21.45 6.83
C ALA A 38 10.43 -22.27 6.83
N ALA A 39 11.58 -21.62 6.62
CA ALA A 39 12.89 -22.25 6.70
C ALA A 39 13.29 -22.64 8.13
N ASN A 40 12.64 -22.07 9.15
CA ASN A 40 12.94 -22.26 10.57
C ASN A 40 11.67 -22.52 11.39
N PRO A 41 10.96 -23.64 11.14
CA PRO A 41 9.67 -23.89 11.76
C PRO A 41 9.76 -23.98 13.28
N PRO A 42 8.71 -23.58 14.02
CA PRO A 42 8.65 -23.77 15.46
C PRO A 42 8.86 -25.24 15.84
N THR A 43 9.69 -25.46 16.85
CA THR A 43 9.93 -26.78 17.44
C THR A 43 9.67 -26.70 18.94
N GLY A 44 9.62 -27.83 19.64
CA GLY A 44 9.39 -27.85 21.09
C GLY A 44 10.39 -27.03 21.93
N LYS A 45 11.51 -26.59 21.35
CA LYS A 45 12.52 -25.71 21.98
C LYS A 45 12.49 -24.26 21.48
N ARG A 46 11.69 -23.94 20.45
CA ARG A 46 11.66 -22.61 19.81
C ARG A 46 10.22 -22.16 19.60
N THR A 47 9.80 -21.18 20.39
CA THR A 47 8.49 -20.55 20.27
C THR A 47 8.51 -19.54 19.12
N ALA A 48 7.76 -19.80 18.04
CA ALA A 48 7.64 -18.87 16.91
C ALA A 48 6.60 -17.75 17.14
N SER A 49 6.09 -17.58 18.37
CA SER A 49 4.97 -16.68 18.65
C SER A 49 5.27 -15.22 18.28
N GLY A 50 6.47 -14.74 18.55
CA GLY A 50 6.90 -13.37 18.21
C GLY A 50 7.00 -13.13 16.70
N ASP A 51 7.64 -14.06 15.99
CA ASP A 51 7.84 -13.98 14.53
C ASP A 51 6.49 -14.08 13.80
N LEU A 52 5.62 -15.00 14.20
CA LEU A 52 4.26 -15.13 13.66
C LEU A 52 3.39 -13.90 13.96
N THR A 53 3.50 -13.33 15.16
CA THR A 53 2.76 -12.10 15.51
C THR A 53 3.21 -10.94 14.62
N ARG A 54 4.52 -10.79 14.41
CA ARG A 54 5.07 -9.74 13.55
C ARG A 54 4.64 -9.96 12.08
N LEU A 55 4.67 -11.20 11.58
CA LEU A 55 4.20 -11.52 10.23
C LEU A 55 2.73 -11.15 10.03
N ILE A 56 1.86 -11.44 11.01
CA ILE A 56 0.43 -11.07 10.96
C ILE A 56 0.26 -9.55 10.94
N GLN A 57 1.02 -8.81 11.75
CA GLN A 57 0.97 -7.35 11.78
C GLN A 57 1.41 -6.73 10.45
N GLU A 58 2.52 -7.22 9.89
CA GLU A 58 3.02 -6.80 8.58
C GLU A 58 1.98 -7.06 7.49
N ALA A 59 1.35 -8.23 7.47
CA ALA A 59 0.30 -8.56 6.52
C ALA A 59 -0.93 -7.66 6.67
N ALA A 60 -1.37 -7.38 7.90
CA ALA A 60 -2.51 -6.49 8.15
C ALA A 60 -2.24 -5.05 7.69
N LEU A 61 -1.03 -4.54 7.92
CA LEU A 61 -0.62 -3.22 7.44
C LEU A 61 -0.62 -3.15 5.91
N LEU A 62 -0.08 -4.19 5.26
CA LEU A 62 -0.05 -4.29 3.81
C LEU A 62 -1.46 -4.29 3.20
N LEU A 63 -2.37 -5.08 3.77
CA LEU A 63 -3.78 -5.12 3.35
C LEU A 63 -4.47 -3.76 3.52
N LYS A 64 -4.24 -3.07 4.64
CA LYS A 64 -4.76 -1.72 4.85
C LYS A 64 -4.25 -0.75 3.78
N ARG A 65 -2.98 -0.87 3.40
CA ARG A 65 -2.37 -0.02 2.37
C ARG A 65 -2.96 -0.31 0.99
N ALA A 66 -3.22 -1.57 0.64
CA ALA A 66 -3.93 -1.94 -0.59
C ALA A 66 -5.29 -1.24 -0.71
N VAL A 67 -6.11 -1.32 0.35
CA VAL A 67 -7.42 -0.64 0.39
C VAL A 67 -7.27 0.87 0.24
N THR A 68 -6.24 1.47 0.84
CA THR A 68 -5.98 2.92 0.72
C THR A 68 -5.63 3.31 -0.72
N ILE A 69 -4.84 2.49 -1.42
CA ILE A 69 -4.47 2.69 -2.82
C ILE A 69 -5.70 2.59 -3.72
N GLU A 70 -6.54 1.57 -3.52
CA GLU A 70 -7.77 1.38 -4.29
C GLU A 70 -8.72 2.56 -4.13
N ALA A 71 -9.03 2.94 -2.89
CA ALA A 71 -9.91 4.07 -2.60
C ALA A 71 -9.36 5.40 -3.15
N GLY A 72 -8.05 5.63 -3.04
CA GLY A 72 -7.42 6.84 -3.60
C GLY A 72 -7.44 6.87 -5.13
N SER A 73 -7.28 5.72 -5.78
CA SER A 73 -7.37 5.60 -7.24
C SER A 73 -8.79 5.89 -7.74
N GLU A 74 -9.81 5.39 -7.03
CA GLU A 74 -11.21 5.70 -7.31
C GLU A 74 -11.51 7.21 -7.14
N ALA A 75 -11.03 7.82 -6.04
CA ALA A 75 -11.22 9.24 -5.78
C ALA A 75 -10.61 10.14 -6.87
N ILE A 76 -9.43 9.80 -7.38
CA ILE A 76 -8.81 10.52 -8.53
C ILE A 76 -9.71 10.42 -9.77
N GLY A 77 -10.27 9.23 -10.03
CA GLY A 77 -11.21 9.03 -11.14
C GLY A 77 -12.46 9.91 -11.03
N LEU A 78 -13.04 10.00 -9.84
CA LEU A 78 -14.21 10.86 -9.57
C LEU A 78 -13.88 12.35 -9.75
N MET A 79 -12.74 12.81 -9.24
CA MET A 79 -12.30 14.21 -9.42
C MET A 79 -12.10 14.58 -10.89
N GLY A 80 -11.59 13.66 -11.70
CA GLY A 80 -11.47 13.86 -13.15
C GLY A 80 -12.83 13.93 -13.86
N ALA A 81 -13.80 13.12 -13.43
CA ALA A 81 -15.16 13.15 -13.98
C ALA A 81 -15.91 14.45 -13.64
N GLU A 82 -15.77 14.97 -12.43
CA GLU A 82 -16.37 16.26 -11.99
C GLU A 82 -15.84 17.46 -12.79
N THR A 83 -14.54 17.46 -13.10
CA THR A 83 -13.96 18.52 -13.96
C THR A 83 -14.49 18.46 -15.40
N ALA A 84 -14.79 17.26 -15.93
CA ALA A 84 -15.30 17.11 -17.30
C ALA A 84 -16.80 17.48 -17.44
N THR A 85 -17.59 17.38 -16.38
CA THR A 85 -19.01 17.76 -16.39
C THR A 85 -19.25 19.26 -16.18
N THR A 86 -18.31 19.98 -15.57
CA THR A 86 -18.41 21.42 -15.31
C THR A 86 -17.94 22.30 -16.47
N GLU A 87 -17.30 21.72 -17.50
CA GLU A 87 -16.88 22.41 -18.74
C GLU A 87 -17.93 22.38 -19.88
N LYS A 88 -19.14 21.84 -19.64
CA LYS A 88 -20.26 21.85 -20.60
C LYS A 88 -21.32 22.89 -20.25
#